data_AF-A0A537VF10-F1
#
_entry.id   AF-A0A537VF10-F1
#
_cell.length_a   1.000
_cell.length_b   1.000
_cell.length_c   1.000
_cell.angle_alpha   90.00
_cell.angle_beta   90.00
_cell.angle_gamma   90.00
#
_symmetry.space_group_name_H-M   'P 1'
#
loop_
_entity.id
_entity.type
_entity.pdbx_description
1 polymer ?
#
loop_
_entity_poly.entity_id
_entity_poly.type
_entity_poly.pdbx_seq_one_letter_code
_entity_poly.pdbx_strand_id
1 'polypeptide(L)'
;MSSDLGIPYAGDRIDEPATRSPACPACGRHSQPEAAFCAFCGTALVHQRIAGPPVFAAVAAAIEGRSAYDVLHEVGGLFESLGAVFEGVSQAPATLVALFPPKEDAAVIAARAALDAASVCPDVRLGIDASEVTERSDQDAIWQYLIDRSVELQALAAPGTIVPGEEILPLTEGAAVIEPLDDGSETPSLRALRDLRAAPAGAPTAPAEPAAMDPSGRAGETPFIGRERELAELTARFAAVRGEGRAACVALIGEVGVGRTRVLTELAASLSDARIRRLTCEPLTVDGWPIAELIECVAGLTGDESSEDARAVLERLVGHLPDGDRVLERLAHLASIDGD
;
A
#
# COMPACT_ATOMS: atom_id res chain seq x y z
N MET A 1 32.68 -57.05 -18.02
CA MET A 1 31.52 -57.91 -17.73
C MET A 1 31.07 -57.49 -16.33
N SER A 2 29.99 -56.74 -16.09
CA SER A 2 28.66 -56.73 -16.78
C SER A 2 28.05 -58.14 -16.79
N SER A 3 26.80 -58.40 -16.36
CA SER A 3 25.73 -57.55 -15.81
C SER A 3 24.96 -58.37 -14.73
N ASP A 4 23.70 -58.13 -14.27
CA ASP A 4 22.61 -57.19 -14.60
C ASP A 4 21.58 -57.12 -13.42
N LEU A 5 20.41 -56.49 -13.66
CA LEU A 5 19.13 -56.54 -12.90
C LEU A 5 19.00 -55.68 -11.61
N GLY A 6 18.18 -54.61 -11.59
CA GLY A 6 17.53 -53.96 -12.73
C GLY A 6 16.45 -52.90 -12.42
N ILE A 7 16.19 -52.12 -13.49
CA ILE A 7 14.96 -51.38 -13.85
C ILE A 7 14.71 -50.02 -13.13
N PRO A 8 14.44 -48.93 -13.88
CA PRO A 8 14.32 -47.57 -13.36
C PRO A 8 12.87 -47.18 -13.04
N TYR A 9 12.71 -46.18 -12.15
CA TYR A 9 11.42 -45.52 -11.99
C TYR A 9 11.28 -44.39 -13.03
N ALA A 10 10.67 -44.71 -14.16
CA ALA A 10 10.03 -43.71 -15.01
C ALA A 10 8.63 -43.45 -14.46
N GLY A 11 8.32 -42.18 -14.20
CA GLY A 11 7.02 -41.75 -13.69
C GLY A 11 6.74 -40.35 -14.20
N ASP A 12 6.19 -40.27 -15.42
CA ASP A 12 5.70 -39.02 -15.99
C ASP A 12 4.57 -38.48 -15.10
N ARG A 13 4.79 -37.30 -14.51
CA ARG A 13 3.72 -36.54 -13.86
C ARG A 13 3.16 -35.54 -14.87
N ILE A 14 1.89 -35.77 -15.18
CA ILE A 14 0.84 -34.85 -15.63
C ILE A 14 1.25 -33.38 -15.57
N ASP A 15 1.01 -32.64 -16.67
CA ASP A 15 1.38 -31.22 -16.87
C ASP A 15 1.09 -30.30 -15.66
N GLU A 16 2.08 -30.21 -14.78
CA GLU A 16 2.18 -29.19 -13.74
C GLU A 16 2.76 -27.92 -14.41
N PRO A 17 2.15 -26.73 -14.24
CA PRO A 17 2.61 -25.52 -14.92
C PRO A 17 4.06 -25.28 -14.54
N ALA A 18 4.95 -25.33 -15.54
CA ALA A 18 6.38 -25.54 -15.33
C ALA A 18 7.01 -24.47 -14.41
N THR A 19 7.07 -24.78 -13.12
CA THR A 19 7.78 -24.04 -12.08
C THR A 19 9.28 -24.18 -12.33
N ARG A 20 9.77 -23.46 -13.33
CA ARG A 20 11.20 -23.32 -13.60
C ARG A 20 11.83 -22.69 -12.36
N SER A 21 12.39 -23.55 -11.51
CA SER A 21 13.25 -23.21 -10.37
C SER A 21 13.98 -21.90 -10.62
N PRO A 22 13.67 -20.81 -9.89
CA PRO A 22 14.27 -19.52 -10.20
C PRO A 22 15.79 -19.59 -10.07
N ALA A 23 16.48 -19.00 -11.05
CA ALA A 23 17.92 -18.84 -10.97
C ALA A 23 18.24 -17.75 -9.94
N CYS A 24 19.13 -18.03 -9.00
CA CYS A 24 19.54 -17.05 -8.01
C CYS A 24 20.12 -15.79 -8.70
N PRO A 25 19.61 -14.58 -8.41
CA PRO A 25 20.03 -13.36 -9.12
C PRO A 25 21.50 -12.99 -8.86
N ALA A 26 22.11 -13.47 -7.77
CA ALA A 26 23.50 -13.20 -7.44
C ALA A 26 24.50 -14.18 -8.09
N CYS A 27 24.14 -15.47 -8.25
CA CYS A 27 25.09 -16.51 -8.69
C CYS A 27 24.64 -17.33 -9.91
N GLY A 28 23.45 -17.07 -10.46
CA GLY A 28 22.90 -17.74 -11.64
C GLY A 28 22.50 -19.20 -11.44
N ARG A 29 22.63 -19.77 -10.24
CA ARG A 29 22.29 -21.19 -9.97
C ARG A 29 20.82 -21.34 -9.60
N HIS A 30 20.15 -22.30 -10.24
CA HIS A 30 18.78 -22.70 -9.91
C HIS A 30 18.69 -23.21 -8.47
N SER A 31 17.66 -22.77 -7.75
CA SER A 31 17.34 -23.19 -6.38
C SER A 31 15.95 -23.83 -6.34
N GLN A 32 15.64 -24.59 -5.28
CA GLN A 32 14.31 -25.21 -5.17
C GLN A 32 13.21 -24.13 -5.09
N PRO A 33 12.00 -24.35 -5.65
CA PRO A 33 10.96 -23.32 -5.71
C PRO A 33 10.65 -22.66 -4.37
N GLU A 34 10.54 -23.45 -3.30
CA GLU A 34 10.17 -23.01 -1.95
C GLU A 34 11.38 -22.53 -1.12
N ALA A 35 12.58 -22.45 -1.69
CA ALA A 35 13.79 -22.12 -0.94
C ALA A 35 13.86 -20.61 -0.64
N ALA A 36 13.73 -20.23 0.64
CA ALA A 36 13.91 -18.85 1.10
C ALA A 36 15.34 -18.30 0.91
N PHE A 37 16.34 -19.17 0.73
CA PHE A 37 17.74 -18.81 0.51
C PHE A 37 18.39 -19.70 -0.55
N CYS A 38 19.29 -19.14 -1.36
CA CYS A 38 20.06 -19.89 -2.33
C CYS A 38 21.11 -20.77 -1.62
N ALA A 39 20.92 -22.08 -1.69
CA ALA A 39 21.80 -23.09 -1.07
C ALA A 39 23.29 -23.02 -1.51
N PHE A 40 23.61 -22.30 -2.59
CA PHE A 40 24.97 -22.16 -3.12
C PHE A 40 25.71 -20.90 -2.69
N CYS A 41 25.01 -19.84 -2.27
CA CYS A 41 25.63 -18.54 -2.01
C CYS A 41 24.99 -17.72 -0.87
N GLY A 42 23.93 -18.23 -0.23
CA GLY A 42 23.28 -17.57 0.91
C GLY A 42 22.40 -16.36 0.56
N THR A 43 22.34 -15.93 -0.71
CA THR A 43 21.43 -14.88 -1.16
C THR A 43 19.98 -15.25 -0.84
N ALA A 44 19.27 -14.38 -0.12
CA ALA A 44 17.84 -14.53 0.14
C ALA A 44 17.08 -14.51 -1.19
N LEU A 45 16.22 -15.51 -1.40
CA LEU A 45 15.38 -15.63 -2.58
C LEU A 45 13.99 -15.16 -2.20
N VAL A 46 13.73 -13.88 -2.44
CA VAL A 46 12.38 -13.34 -2.34
C VAL A 46 11.53 -14.07 -3.37
N HIS A 47 10.46 -14.74 -2.94
CA HIS A 47 9.46 -15.26 -3.87
C HIS A 47 8.86 -14.07 -4.60
N GLN A 48 9.26 -13.88 -5.86
CA GLN A 48 8.74 -12.82 -6.70
C GLN A 48 7.27 -13.13 -7.01
N ARG A 49 6.33 -12.56 -6.23
CA ARG A 49 4.99 -12.33 -6.75
C ARG A 49 5.15 -11.37 -7.93
N ILE A 50 5.01 -11.93 -9.12
CA ILE A 50 4.84 -11.18 -10.37
C ILE A 50 3.64 -10.25 -10.15
N ALA A 51 3.72 -9.00 -10.62
CA ALA A 51 2.59 -8.06 -10.51
C ALA A 51 1.35 -8.70 -11.14
N GLY A 52 0.34 -8.96 -10.31
CA GLY A 52 -0.92 -9.56 -10.72
C GLY A 52 -1.81 -8.57 -11.49
N PRO A 53 -2.93 -9.04 -12.05
CA PRO A 53 -3.98 -8.13 -12.50
C PRO A 53 -4.50 -7.27 -11.32
N PRO A 54 -5.04 -6.08 -11.58
CA PRO A 54 -5.57 -5.22 -10.53
C PRO A 54 -6.78 -5.89 -9.85
N VAL A 55 -6.93 -5.68 -8.54
CA VAL A 55 -7.91 -6.35 -7.68
C VAL A 55 -9.00 -5.37 -7.27
N PHE A 56 -10.27 -5.75 -7.38
CA PHE A 56 -11.36 -5.12 -6.63
C PHE A 56 -11.48 -5.78 -5.25
N ALA A 57 -11.88 -5.02 -4.23
CA ALA A 57 -12.24 -5.57 -2.93
C ALA A 57 -13.49 -4.89 -2.37
N ALA A 58 -14.21 -5.59 -1.51
CA ALA A 58 -15.44 -5.11 -0.89
C ALA A 58 -15.47 -5.46 0.60
N VAL A 59 -15.97 -4.54 1.41
CA VAL A 59 -16.22 -4.73 2.84
C VAL A 59 -17.68 -4.37 3.12
N ALA A 60 -18.46 -5.34 3.58
CA ALA A 60 -19.81 -5.11 4.08
C ALA A 60 -19.78 -5.01 5.61
N ALA A 61 -20.41 -3.97 6.17
CA ALA A 61 -20.44 -3.67 7.59
C ALA A 61 -21.90 -3.50 8.07
N ALA A 62 -22.25 -4.12 9.20
CA ALA A 62 -23.53 -3.85 9.86
C ALA A 62 -23.43 -3.97 11.38
N ILE A 63 -24.16 -3.10 12.09
CA ILE A 63 -24.29 -3.10 13.55
C ILE A 63 -25.75 -3.45 13.89
N GLU A 64 -25.98 -4.28 14.90
CA GLU A 64 -27.34 -4.72 15.25
C GLU A 64 -28.22 -3.54 15.72
N GLY A 65 -29.44 -3.45 15.19
CA GLY A 65 -30.39 -2.38 15.51
C GLY A 65 -30.06 -1.00 14.93
N ARG A 66 -29.00 -0.87 14.12
CA ARG A 66 -28.61 0.35 13.41
C ARG A 66 -29.07 0.31 11.95
N SER A 67 -29.23 1.48 11.33
CA SER A 67 -29.40 1.63 9.88
C SER A 67 -28.04 1.73 9.17
N ALA A 68 -28.01 1.52 7.85
CA ALA A 68 -26.78 1.70 7.07
C ALA A 68 -26.20 3.13 7.17
N TYR A 69 -27.04 4.15 7.44
CA TYR A 69 -26.60 5.52 7.67
C TYR A 69 -25.89 5.69 9.03
N ASP A 70 -26.39 5.03 10.08
CA ASP A 70 -25.71 5.04 11.38
C ASP A 70 -24.36 4.30 11.30
N VAL A 71 -24.29 3.19 10.54
CA VAL A 71 -23.04 2.47 10.28
C VAL A 71 -22.06 3.32 9.47
N LEU A 72 -22.55 4.06 8.45
CA LEU A 72 -21.75 5.02 7.69
C LEU A 72 -21.18 6.12 8.59
N HIS A 73 -21.97 6.64 9.54
CA HIS A 73 -21.48 7.63 10.50
C HIS A 73 -20.43 7.05 11.46
N GLU A 74 -20.55 5.77 11.85
CA GLU A 74 -19.64 5.14 12.83
C GLU A 74 -18.29 4.70 12.23
N VAL A 75 -18.29 4.14 11.00
CA VAL A 75 -17.07 3.56 10.36
C VAL A 75 -16.78 4.08 8.94
N GLY A 76 -17.68 4.86 8.33
CA GLY A 76 -17.53 5.35 6.96
C GLY A 76 -16.24 6.14 6.73
N GLY A 77 -15.89 7.07 7.62
CA GLY A 77 -14.65 7.86 7.49
C GLY A 77 -13.36 7.02 7.48
N LEU A 78 -13.35 5.84 8.13
CA LEU A 78 -12.22 4.91 8.05
C LEU A 78 -12.12 4.25 6.68
N PHE A 79 -13.26 3.88 6.10
CA PHE A 79 -13.31 3.27 4.77
C PHE A 79 -12.99 4.29 3.67
N GLU A 80 -13.53 5.50 3.77
CA GLU A 80 -13.32 6.60 2.82
C GLU A 80 -11.85 7.07 2.80
N SER A 81 -11.22 7.24 3.97
CA SER A 81 -9.78 7.58 4.07
C SER A 81 -8.82 6.50 3.56
N LEU A 82 -9.32 5.28 3.32
CA LEU A 82 -8.61 4.18 2.65
C LEU A 82 -9.00 4.06 1.16
N GLY A 83 -9.76 5.03 0.63
CA GLY A 83 -10.15 5.14 -0.77
C GLY A 83 -11.33 4.27 -1.18
N ALA A 84 -12.22 3.91 -0.24
CA ALA A 84 -13.45 3.22 -0.55
C ALA A 84 -14.53 4.16 -1.13
N VAL A 85 -15.42 3.59 -1.93
CA VAL A 85 -16.66 4.22 -2.41
C VAL A 85 -17.84 3.43 -1.87
N PHE A 86 -18.93 4.09 -1.50
CA PHE A 86 -20.08 3.43 -0.88
C PHE A 86 -21.18 3.09 -1.89
N GLU A 87 -21.77 1.90 -1.77
CA GLU A 87 -22.92 1.47 -2.56
C GLU A 87 -24.11 1.06 -1.69
N GLY A 88 -25.31 1.34 -2.20
CA GLY A 88 -26.57 1.10 -1.49
C GLY A 88 -27.19 -0.25 -1.82
N VAL A 89 -27.16 -1.22 -0.89
CA VAL A 89 -27.69 -2.57 -1.13
C VAL A 89 -29.17 -2.66 -0.80
N SER A 90 -30.02 -2.76 -1.83
CA SER A 90 -31.49 -2.83 -1.67
C SER A 90 -31.97 -4.06 -0.90
N GLN A 91 -31.24 -5.18 -0.93
CA GLN A 91 -31.60 -6.41 -0.20
C GLN A 91 -31.10 -6.42 1.25
N ALA A 92 -30.22 -5.48 1.63
CA ALA A 92 -29.61 -5.38 2.96
C ALA A 92 -29.57 -3.91 3.43
N PRO A 93 -30.73 -3.26 3.68
CA PRO A 93 -30.82 -1.82 3.95
C PRO A 93 -30.21 -1.36 5.30
N ALA A 94 -29.76 -2.29 6.13
CA ALA A 94 -29.02 -2.03 7.37
C ALA A 94 -27.50 -2.23 7.23
N THR A 95 -27.03 -2.66 6.06
CA THR A 95 -25.63 -2.96 5.78
C THR A 95 -25.04 -1.85 4.91
N LEU A 96 -23.92 -1.29 5.36
CA LEU A 96 -23.07 -0.43 4.54
C LEU A 96 -22.14 -1.33 3.71
N VAL A 97 -21.97 -1.04 2.41
CA VAL A 97 -20.93 -1.69 1.60
C VAL A 97 -19.94 -0.66 1.09
N ALA A 98 -18.67 -0.88 1.42
CA ALA A 98 -17.52 -0.09 1.04
C ALA A 98 -16.71 -0.85 -0.01
N LEU A 99 -16.49 -0.23 -1.17
CA LEU A 99 -15.88 -0.83 -2.35
C LEU A 99 -14.57 -0.15 -2.69
N PHE A 100 -13.52 -0.94 -2.82
CA PHE A 100 -12.15 -0.47 -3.09
C PHE A 100 -11.88 -0.60 -4.60
N PRO A 101 -11.68 0.53 -5.32
CA PRO A 101 -11.42 0.53 -6.77
C PRO A 101 -10.18 -0.28 -7.16
N PRO A 102 -10.04 -0.67 -8.45
CA PRO A 102 -9.18 -1.78 -8.84
C PRO A 102 -7.71 -1.38 -8.77
N LYS A 103 -6.96 -1.99 -7.83
CA LYS A 103 -5.54 -1.71 -7.53
C LYS A 103 -4.79 -3.00 -7.18
N GLU A 104 -3.46 -3.01 -7.28
CA GLU A 104 -2.63 -4.18 -6.93
C GLU A 104 -2.73 -4.57 -5.44
N ASP A 105 -3.10 -3.64 -4.56
CA ASP A 105 -3.11 -3.77 -3.10
C ASP A 105 -4.50 -3.69 -2.46
N ALA A 106 -5.58 -3.58 -3.26
CA ALA A 106 -6.94 -3.34 -2.78
C ALA A 106 -7.42 -4.38 -1.73
N ALA A 107 -7.09 -5.66 -1.92
CA ALA A 107 -7.39 -6.72 -0.94
C ALA A 107 -6.76 -6.48 0.44
N VAL A 108 -5.51 -6.00 0.48
CA VAL A 108 -4.80 -5.71 1.74
C VAL A 108 -5.33 -4.44 2.38
N ILE A 109 -5.67 -3.42 1.58
CA ILE A 109 -6.30 -2.19 2.05
C ILE A 109 -7.69 -2.47 2.64
N ALA A 110 -8.52 -3.28 1.96
CA ALA A 110 -9.82 -3.69 2.48
C ALA A 110 -9.70 -4.51 3.78
N ALA A 111 -8.73 -5.43 3.85
CA ALA A 111 -8.46 -6.21 5.06
C ALA A 111 -8.03 -5.32 6.23
N ARG A 112 -7.24 -4.28 5.97
CA ARG A 112 -6.87 -3.25 6.95
C ARG A 112 -8.08 -2.45 7.41
N ALA A 113 -8.90 -1.99 6.47
CA ALA A 113 -10.12 -1.24 6.73
C ALA A 113 -11.08 -1.99 7.66
N ALA A 114 -11.30 -3.29 7.39
CA ALA A 114 -12.12 -4.14 8.24
C ALA A 114 -11.53 -4.30 9.66
N LEU A 115 -10.21 -4.47 9.80
CA LEU A 115 -9.54 -4.57 11.11
C LEU A 115 -9.63 -3.28 11.93
N ASP A 116 -9.47 -2.12 11.29
CA ASP A 116 -9.61 -0.82 11.96
C ASP A 116 -11.07 -0.58 12.38
N ALA A 117 -12.05 -0.89 11.53
CA ALA A 117 -13.46 -0.81 11.86
C ALA A 117 -13.86 -1.73 13.04
N ALA A 118 -13.40 -2.98 13.06
CA ALA A 118 -13.62 -3.90 14.18
C ALA A 118 -12.96 -3.41 15.48
N SER A 119 -11.83 -2.70 15.38
CA SER A 119 -11.10 -2.17 16.53
C SER A 119 -11.78 -0.95 17.16
N VAL A 120 -12.38 -0.07 16.35
CA VAL A 120 -13.10 1.12 16.88
C VAL A 120 -14.55 0.83 17.25
N CYS A 121 -15.20 -0.14 16.60
CA CYS A 121 -16.60 -0.48 16.80
C CYS A 121 -16.75 -1.99 17.11
N PRO A 122 -16.62 -2.42 18.39
CA PRO A 122 -16.68 -3.83 18.76
C PRO A 122 -18.01 -4.53 18.46
N ASP A 123 -19.08 -3.78 18.19
CA ASP A 123 -20.40 -4.32 17.83
C ASP A 123 -20.58 -4.52 16.30
N VAL A 124 -19.61 -4.09 15.47
CA VAL A 124 -19.69 -4.21 14.01
C VAL A 124 -19.46 -5.66 13.56
N ARG A 125 -20.29 -6.12 12.63
CA ARG A 125 -20.11 -7.38 11.90
C ARG A 125 -19.58 -7.06 10.52
N LEU A 126 -18.54 -7.76 10.09
CA LEU A 126 -17.85 -7.46 8.83
C LEU A 126 -17.74 -8.71 7.96
N GLY A 127 -18.04 -8.55 6.68
CA GLY A 127 -17.77 -9.52 5.62
C GLY A 127 -16.87 -8.89 4.57
N ILE A 128 -15.87 -9.62 4.08
CA ILE A 128 -14.88 -9.09 3.16
C ILE A 128 -14.54 -10.10 2.07
N ASP A 129 -14.50 -9.66 0.82
CA ASP A 129 -13.94 -10.46 -0.28
C ASP A 129 -13.23 -9.57 -1.31
N ALA A 130 -12.46 -10.20 -2.20
CA ALA A 130 -11.69 -9.51 -3.24
C ALA A 130 -11.48 -10.42 -4.45
N SER A 131 -11.47 -9.84 -5.65
CA SER A 131 -11.33 -10.59 -6.91
C SER A 131 -10.47 -9.85 -7.93
N GLU A 132 -9.75 -10.61 -8.75
CA GLU A 132 -8.86 -10.10 -9.80
C GLU A 132 -9.62 -9.64 -11.06
N VAL A 133 -9.21 -8.51 -11.64
CA VAL A 133 -9.82 -7.93 -12.84
C VAL A 133 -8.94 -8.18 -14.06
N THR A 134 -9.25 -9.25 -14.79
CA THR A 134 -8.55 -9.63 -16.03
C THR A 134 -9.07 -8.86 -17.25
N GLU A 135 -10.37 -8.63 -17.35
CA GLU A 135 -11.01 -7.95 -18.48
C GLU A 135 -11.88 -6.76 -18.05
N ARG A 136 -11.89 -5.69 -18.86
CA ARG A 136 -12.64 -4.47 -18.54
C ARG A 136 -14.16 -4.63 -18.69
N SER A 137 -14.61 -5.61 -19.49
CA SER A 137 -16.04 -5.95 -19.64
C SER A 137 -16.66 -6.48 -18.36
N ASP A 138 -15.84 -7.07 -17.49
CA ASP A 138 -16.32 -7.90 -16.39
C ASP A 138 -16.42 -7.09 -15.09
N GLN A 139 -15.98 -5.83 -15.11
CA GLN A 139 -15.92 -4.94 -13.93
C GLN A 139 -17.29 -4.81 -13.26
N ASP A 140 -18.36 -4.53 -14.01
CA ASP A 140 -19.72 -4.38 -13.46
C ASP A 140 -20.24 -5.69 -12.83
N ALA A 141 -19.85 -6.85 -13.38
CA ALA A 141 -20.25 -8.16 -12.88
C ALA A 141 -19.48 -8.56 -11.61
N ILE A 142 -18.15 -8.32 -11.59
CA ILE A 142 -17.29 -8.53 -10.42
C ILE A 142 -17.72 -7.59 -9.29
N TRP A 143 -18.05 -6.33 -9.60
CA TRP A 143 -18.54 -5.33 -8.66
C TRP A 143 -19.82 -5.79 -7.96
N GLN A 144 -20.84 -6.23 -8.72
CA GLN A 144 -22.08 -6.74 -8.16
C GLN A 144 -21.86 -8.03 -7.35
N TYR A 145 -21.03 -8.96 -7.85
CA TYR A 145 -20.69 -10.19 -7.14
C TYR A 145 -20.04 -9.90 -5.77
N LEU A 146 -19.06 -9.00 -5.72
CA LEU A 146 -18.36 -8.65 -4.47
C LEU A 146 -19.27 -7.94 -3.46
N ILE A 147 -20.24 -7.13 -3.92
CA ILE A 147 -21.28 -6.55 -3.07
C ILE A 147 -22.10 -7.67 -2.40
N ASP A 148 -22.72 -8.53 -3.21
CA ASP A 148 -23.62 -9.57 -2.71
C ASP A 148 -22.86 -10.57 -1.82
N ARG A 149 -21.65 -10.95 -2.23
CA ARG A 149 -20.80 -11.89 -1.49
C ARG A 149 -20.33 -11.34 -0.15
N SER A 150 -19.94 -10.07 -0.09
CA SER A 150 -19.53 -9.44 1.18
C SER A 150 -20.70 -9.36 2.16
N VAL A 151 -21.90 -9.08 1.68
CA VAL A 151 -23.13 -9.07 2.51
C VAL A 151 -23.45 -10.46 3.07
N GLU A 152 -23.32 -11.52 2.26
CA GLU A 152 -23.45 -12.91 2.73
C GLU A 152 -22.44 -13.22 3.85
N LEU A 153 -21.16 -12.90 3.66
CA LEU A 153 -20.10 -13.13 4.63
C LEU A 153 -20.33 -12.32 5.92
N GLN A 154 -20.79 -11.07 5.80
CA GLN A 154 -21.12 -10.20 6.94
C GLN A 154 -22.23 -10.81 7.78
N ALA A 155 -23.23 -11.43 7.17
CA ALA A 155 -24.34 -12.07 7.88
C ALA A 155 -23.92 -13.30 8.70
N LEU A 156 -22.77 -13.91 8.38
CA LEU A 156 -22.15 -15.00 9.14
C LEU A 156 -21.26 -14.51 10.29
N ALA A 157 -20.84 -13.24 10.28
CA ALA A 157 -19.92 -12.70 11.28
C ALA A 157 -20.58 -12.46 12.64
N ALA A 158 -19.88 -12.81 13.72
CA ALA A 158 -20.22 -12.37 15.07
C ALA A 158 -19.82 -10.87 15.26
N PRO A 159 -20.40 -10.14 16.22
CA PRO A 159 -19.97 -8.78 16.54
C PRO A 159 -18.47 -8.71 16.86
N GLY A 160 -17.78 -7.72 16.28
CA GLY A 160 -16.34 -7.53 16.42
C GLY A 160 -15.49 -8.47 15.55
N THR A 161 -16.09 -9.19 14.59
CA THR A 161 -15.40 -10.18 13.77
C THR A 161 -15.58 -9.95 12.27
N ILE A 162 -14.64 -10.50 11.49
CA ILE A 162 -14.46 -10.21 10.05
C ILE A 162 -14.39 -11.54 9.32
N VAL A 163 -15.43 -11.94 8.61
CA VAL A 163 -15.46 -13.20 7.84
C VAL A 163 -14.92 -12.95 6.44
N PRO A 164 -13.76 -13.52 6.06
CA PRO A 164 -13.21 -13.40 4.71
C PRO A 164 -13.82 -14.45 3.77
N GLY A 165 -14.00 -14.07 2.50
CA GLY A 165 -14.28 -15.00 1.42
C GLY A 165 -13.05 -15.83 1.02
N GLU A 166 -13.23 -16.75 0.06
CA GLU A 166 -12.16 -17.65 -0.38
C GLU A 166 -11.17 -16.97 -1.35
N GLU A 167 -11.63 -16.00 -2.15
CA GLU A 167 -10.82 -15.33 -3.18
C GLU A 167 -9.83 -14.32 -2.57
N ILE A 168 -10.20 -13.65 -1.47
CA ILE A 168 -9.28 -12.77 -0.75
C ILE A 168 -8.13 -13.50 -0.02
N LEU A 169 -8.24 -14.80 0.25
CA LEU A 169 -7.21 -15.59 0.95
C LEU A 169 -5.86 -15.62 0.21
N PRO A 170 -5.77 -16.04 -1.07
CA PRO A 170 -4.52 -15.97 -1.83
C PRO A 170 -4.06 -14.51 -2.03
N LEU A 171 -4.98 -13.56 -2.18
CA LEU A 171 -4.62 -12.15 -2.40
C LEU A 171 -3.97 -11.50 -1.17
N THR A 172 -4.30 -11.98 0.04
CA THR A 172 -3.72 -11.52 1.31
C THR A 172 -2.71 -12.52 1.94
N GLU A 173 -2.34 -13.58 1.22
CA GLU A 173 -1.45 -14.63 1.70
C GLU A 173 -0.12 -14.08 2.26
N GLY A 174 0.29 -14.58 3.42
CA GLY A 174 1.48 -14.11 4.15
C GLY A 174 1.29 -12.77 4.86
N ALA A 175 0.40 -11.89 4.37
CA ALA A 175 0.02 -10.64 5.00
C ALA A 175 -1.13 -10.79 6.01
N ALA A 176 -2.05 -11.75 5.85
CA ALA A 176 -3.16 -11.97 6.78
C ALA A 176 -2.87 -13.02 7.88
N VAL A 177 -3.48 -12.82 9.04
CA VAL A 177 -3.67 -13.82 10.09
C VAL A 177 -5.16 -14.12 10.17
N ILE A 178 -5.51 -15.36 9.84
CA ILE A 178 -6.89 -15.85 9.82
C ILE A 178 -6.97 -17.04 10.76
N GLU A 179 -7.95 -17.01 11.66
CA GLU A 179 -8.18 -17.99 12.71
C GLU A 179 -9.68 -18.31 12.79
N PRO A 180 -10.09 -19.50 13.26
CA PRO A 180 -11.51 -19.79 13.47
C PRO A 180 -12.19 -18.80 14.44
N LEU A 181 -13.52 -18.75 14.38
CA LEU A 181 -14.32 -18.05 15.36
C LEU A 181 -14.38 -18.84 16.69
N ASP A 182 -14.26 -18.13 17.81
CA ASP A 182 -14.34 -18.70 19.17
C ASP A 182 -15.81 -18.95 19.61
N ASP A 183 -16.70 -19.19 18.66
CA ASP A 183 -18.11 -19.53 18.86
C ASP A 183 -18.41 -21.03 18.66
N GLY A 184 -17.41 -21.80 18.24
CA GLY A 184 -17.53 -23.24 17.94
C GLY A 184 -17.96 -23.54 16.50
N SER A 185 -18.06 -22.54 15.63
CA SER A 185 -18.14 -22.72 14.17
C SER A 185 -16.75 -22.95 13.57
N GLU A 186 -16.69 -23.63 12.42
CA GLU A 186 -15.47 -23.74 11.61
C GLU A 186 -15.26 -22.51 10.70
N THR A 187 -16.06 -21.45 10.89
CA THR A 187 -16.04 -20.25 10.06
C THR A 187 -14.75 -19.45 10.32
N PRO A 188 -14.00 -19.06 9.28
CA PRO A 188 -12.79 -18.26 9.43
C PRO A 188 -13.10 -16.82 9.82
N SER A 189 -12.22 -16.21 10.63
CA SER A 189 -12.18 -14.76 10.87
C SER A 189 -10.78 -14.23 10.57
N LEU A 190 -10.70 -13.11 9.85
CA LEU A 190 -9.50 -12.28 9.84
C LEU A 190 -9.29 -11.70 11.24
N ARG A 191 -8.10 -11.84 11.81
CA ARG A 191 -7.75 -11.40 13.18
C ARG A 191 -6.68 -10.31 13.22
N ALA A 192 -5.76 -10.34 12.27
CA ALA A 192 -4.72 -9.33 12.13
C ALA A 192 -4.15 -9.33 10.70
N LEU A 193 -3.43 -8.26 10.36
CA LEU A 193 -2.42 -8.32 9.31
C LEU A 193 -1.04 -8.53 9.96
N ARG A 194 -0.27 -9.48 9.45
CA ARG A 194 1.17 -9.57 9.69
C ARG A 194 1.82 -8.38 9.01
N ASP A 195 2.52 -7.58 9.80
CA ASP A 195 3.56 -6.72 9.24
C ASP A 195 4.62 -7.62 8.57
N LEU A 196 4.58 -7.74 7.24
CA LEU A 196 5.62 -8.41 6.45
C LEU A 196 6.98 -7.71 6.54
N ARG A 197 7.07 -6.61 7.31
CA ARG A 197 8.30 -5.91 7.71
C ARG A 197 8.70 -6.15 9.17
N ALA A 198 7.88 -6.77 10.00
CA ALA A 198 8.17 -7.08 11.40
C ALA A 198 9.06 -8.33 11.56
N ALA A 199 10.21 -8.31 10.86
CA ALA A 199 11.41 -8.89 11.47
C ALA A 199 11.67 -8.12 12.80
N PRO A 200 12.24 -8.75 13.84
CA PRO A 200 12.30 -8.14 15.17
C PRO A 200 13.24 -6.93 15.20
N ALA A 201 12.68 -5.75 14.94
CA ALA A 201 13.32 -4.48 15.19
C ALA A 201 13.32 -4.25 16.71
N GLY A 202 14.52 -4.21 17.31
CA GLY A 202 14.68 -3.76 18.68
C GLY A 202 14.08 -2.35 18.82
N ALA A 203 13.28 -2.15 19.87
CA ALA A 203 12.40 -1.01 20.03
C ALA A 203 13.08 0.36 19.80
N PRO A 204 12.56 1.19 18.89
CA PRO A 204 12.82 2.63 18.86
C PRO A 204 11.85 3.34 19.81
N THR A 205 12.39 4.13 20.73
CA THR A 205 11.66 5.02 21.62
C THR A 205 11.07 6.23 20.88
N ALA A 206 9.80 6.54 21.16
CA ALA A 206 9.14 7.86 21.06
C ALA A 206 9.08 8.56 19.69
N PRO A 207 8.03 9.38 19.41
CA PRO A 207 7.92 10.10 18.14
C PRO A 207 9.03 11.15 18.00
N ALA A 208 9.69 11.16 16.84
CA ALA A 208 10.72 12.12 16.50
C ALA A 208 10.18 13.17 15.52
N GLU A 209 10.54 14.43 15.76
CA GLU A 209 10.25 15.59 14.90
C GLU A 209 10.77 15.37 13.46
N PRO A 210 10.18 16.03 12.45
CA PRO A 210 10.55 15.86 11.04
C PRO A 210 12.02 16.22 10.79
N ALA A 211 12.86 15.19 10.66
CA ALA A 211 14.29 15.36 10.47
C ALA A 211 14.58 15.93 9.08
N ALA A 212 15.12 17.15 9.04
CA ALA A 212 15.81 17.66 7.87
C ALA A 212 16.85 16.63 7.41
N MET A 213 16.85 16.29 6.12
CA MET A 213 17.76 15.26 5.60
C MET A 213 19.19 15.81 5.62
N ASP A 214 19.92 15.49 6.68
CA ASP A 214 21.27 15.97 6.93
C ASP A 214 22.23 15.48 5.82
N PRO A 215 22.78 16.39 4.98
CA PRO A 215 23.72 16.01 3.93
C PRO A 215 25.05 15.48 4.49
N SER A 216 25.31 15.63 5.80
CA SER A 216 26.48 15.10 6.49
C SER A 216 26.29 13.69 7.10
N GLY A 217 25.12 13.07 6.90
CA GLY A 217 24.76 11.72 7.35
C GLY A 217 25.52 10.56 6.65
N ARG A 218 26.85 10.56 6.72
CA ARG A 218 27.79 9.48 6.31
C ARG A 218 27.45 8.73 5.02
N ALA A 219 27.39 9.44 3.90
CA ALA A 219 27.72 8.85 2.61
C ALA A 219 29.22 8.48 2.57
N GLY A 220 29.62 7.33 3.12
CA GLY A 220 31.08 7.06 3.27
C GLY A 220 31.62 5.69 3.67
N GLU A 221 30.82 4.64 3.93
CA GLU A 221 31.38 3.35 4.42
C GLU A 221 31.25 2.17 3.45
N THR A 222 30.45 2.28 2.38
CA THR A 222 30.35 1.29 1.29
C THR A 222 30.38 1.97 -0.08
N PRO A 223 31.08 1.40 -1.08
CA PRO A 223 31.10 1.95 -2.43
C PRO A 223 29.74 1.78 -3.11
N PHE A 224 29.27 2.84 -3.76
CA PHE A 224 28.09 2.79 -4.62
C PHE A 224 28.48 2.12 -5.95
N ILE A 225 27.91 0.95 -6.23
CA ILE A 225 28.26 0.10 -7.37
C ILE A 225 26.99 -0.34 -8.12
N GLY A 226 27.01 -0.26 -9.45
CA GLY A 226 26.04 -0.89 -10.34
C GLY A 226 24.74 -0.11 -10.56
N ARG A 227 24.65 1.13 -10.08
CA ARG A 227 23.49 2.05 -10.24
C ARG A 227 23.90 3.48 -10.62
N GLU A 228 25.12 3.63 -11.15
CA GLU A 228 25.71 4.90 -11.58
C GLU A 228 24.92 5.52 -12.74
N ARG A 229 24.28 4.69 -13.58
CA ARG A 229 23.47 5.14 -14.71
C ARG A 229 22.22 5.89 -14.25
N GLU A 230 21.47 5.34 -13.30
CA GLU A 230 20.28 6.02 -12.76
C GLU A 230 20.64 7.28 -11.98
N LEU A 231 21.75 7.28 -11.23
CA LEU A 231 22.25 8.47 -10.56
C LEU A 231 22.62 9.57 -11.57
N ALA A 232 23.28 9.22 -12.68
CA ALA A 232 23.60 10.16 -13.76
C ALA A 232 22.33 10.69 -14.47
N GLU A 233 21.33 9.83 -14.69
CA GLU A 233 20.04 10.20 -15.30
C GLU A 233 19.25 11.20 -14.42
N LEU A 234 19.18 10.94 -13.11
CA LEU A 234 18.58 11.85 -12.13
C LEU A 234 19.33 13.18 -12.03
N THR A 235 20.66 13.15 -12.04
CA THR A 235 21.52 14.35 -12.02
C THR A 235 21.31 15.20 -13.29
N ALA A 236 21.23 14.56 -14.47
CA ALA A 236 20.95 15.24 -15.73
C ALA A 236 19.54 15.85 -15.77
N ARG A 237 18.52 15.12 -15.26
CA ARG A 237 17.15 15.65 -15.07
C ARG A 237 17.15 16.90 -14.19
N PHE A 238 17.87 16.90 -13.06
CA PHE A 238 17.97 18.05 -12.17
C PHE A 238 18.65 19.25 -12.85
N ALA A 239 19.73 19.01 -13.61
CA ALA A 239 20.41 20.06 -14.37
C ALA A 239 19.51 20.69 -15.45
N ALA A 240 18.65 19.91 -16.11
CA ALA A 240 17.67 20.43 -17.06
C ALA A 240 16.60 21.31 -16.38
N VAL A 241 16.00 20.83 -15.27
CA VAL A 241 15.04 21.61 -14.44
C VAL A 241 15.65 22.94 -13.99
N ARG A 242 16.90 22.92 -13.53
CA ARG A 242 17.71 24.09 -13.14
C ARG A 242 17.89 25.10 -14.27
N GLY A 243 18.04 24.65 -15.51
CA GLY A 243 18.28 25.51 -16.68
C GLY A 243 17.00 26.03 -17.33
N GLU A 244 15.94 25.23 -17.34
CA GLU A 244 14.66 25.57 -17.99
C GLU A 244 13.66 26.30 -17.07
N GLY A 245 13.85 26.22 -15.75
CA GLY A 245 12.91 26.79 -14.78
C GLY A 245 11.56 26.06 -14.72
N ARG A 246 11.48 24.83 -15.24
CA ARG A 246 10.27 23.99 -15.23
C ARG A 246 10.45 22.81 -14.29
N ALA A 247 9.51 22.62 -13.37
CA ALA A 247 9.47 21.45 -12.49
C ALA A 247 9.30 20.15 -13.29
N ALA A 248 9.87 19.06 -12.79
CA ALA A 248 9.72 17.73 -13.37
C ALA A 248 9.50 16.68 -12.28
N CYS A 249 8.53 15.78 -12.50
CA CYS A 249 8.37 14.58 -11.70
C CYS A 249 9.22 13.44 -12.28
N VAL A 250 9.79 12.61 -11.41
CA VAL A 250 10.53 11.38 -11.76
C VAL A 250 10.15 10.29 -10.77
N ALA A 251 9.65 9.15 -11.27
CA ALA A 251 9.35 7.98 -10.45
C ALA A 251 10.55 7.03 -10.41
N LEU A 252 11.15 6.82 -9.24
CA LEU A 252 12.20 5.83 -9.04
C LEU A 252 11.58 4.49 -8.58
N ILE A 253 11.17 3.68 -9.54
CA ILE A 253 10.53 2.38 -9.34
C ILE A 253 11.59 1.28 -9.18
N GLY A 254 11.27 0.22 -8.43
CA GLY A 254 12.12 -0.95 -8.23
C GLY A 254 11.70 -1.73 -6.99
N GLU A 255 12.23 -2.94 -6.82
CA GLU A 255 11.91 -3.81 -5.69
C GLU A 255 12.29 -3.19 -4.32
N VAL A 256 11.83 -3.79 -3.22
CA VAL A 256 12.30 -3.44 -1.87
C VAL A 256 13.76 -3.90 -1.74
N GLY A 257 14.61 -3.10 -1.08
CA GLY A 257 16.02 -3.46 -0.89
C GLY A 257 16.95 -3.20 -2.09
N VAL A 258 16.44 -2.93 -3.29
CA VAL A 258 17.24 -2.63 -4.52
C VAL A 258 18.05 -1.30 -4.46
N GLY A 259 18.17 -0.70 -3.28
CA GLY A 259 18.95 0.51 -3.07
C GLY A 259 18.29 1.81 -3.55
N ARG A 260 16.97 1.86 -3.81
CA ARG A 260 16.26 3.10 -4.19
C ARG A 260 16.58 4.27 -3.26
N THR A 261 16.48 4.04 -1.94
CA THR A 261 16.86 5.02 -0.92
C THR A 261 18.33 5.45 -1.07
N ARG A 262 19.24 4.51 -1.35
CA ARG A 262 20.67 4.84 -1.55
C ARG A 262 20.90 5.71 -2.79
N VAL A 263 20.23 5.43 -3.93
CA VAL A 263 20.31 6.30 -5.12
C VAL A 263 19.86 7.72 -4.79
N LEU A 264 18.77 7.88 -4.03
CA LEU A 264 18.28 9.19 -3.59
C LEU A 264 19.23 9.86 -2.58
N THR A 265 19.88 9.10 -1.70
CA THR A 265 20.92 9.62 -0.79
C THR A 265 22.16 10.09 -1.55
N GLU A 266 22.64 9.34 -2.54
CA GLU A 266 23.79 9.74 -3.38
C GLU A 266 23.45 10.98 -4.24
N LEU A 267 22.23 11.04 -4.79
CA LEU A 267 21.74 12.22 -5.49
C LEU A 267 21.68 13.43 -4.54
N ALA A 268 21.18 13.25 -3.32
CA ALA A 268 21.12 14.35 -2.36
C ALA A 268 22.52 14.83 -1.95
N ALA A 269 23.47 13.92 -1.77
CA ALA A 269 24.86 14.24 -1.47
C ALA A 269 25.58 14.96 -2.63
N SER A 270 25.17 14.74 -3.89
CA SER A 270 25.74 15.42 -5.06
C SER A 270 25.15 16.82 -5.33
N LEU A 271 24.05 17.19 -4.65
CA LEU A 271 23.31 18.44 -4.87
C LEU A 271 23.54 19.46 -3.73
N SER A 272 24.75 20.01 -3.63
CA SER A 272 25.14 20.98 -2.58
C SER A 272 24.26 22.23 -2.50
N ASP A 273 23.71 22.67 -3.63
CA ASP A 273 23.00 23.95 -3.77
C ASP A 273 21.47 23.76 -3.86
N ALA A 274 20.94 22.62 -3.38
CA ALA A 274 19.52 22.30 -3.42
C ALA A 274 18.90 22.25 -2.02
N ARG A 275 17.71 22.85 -1.86
CA ARG A 275 16.85 22.55 -0.70
C ARG A 275 16.16 21.22 -0.97
N ILE A 276 16.54 20.19 -0.22
CA ILE A 276 15.95 18.85 -0.33
C ILE A 276 15.00 18.62 0.86
N ARG A 277 13.86 18.01 0.57
CA ARG A 277 12.89 17.52 1.55
C ARG A 277 12.60 16.06 1.24
N ARG A 278 12.51 15.25 2.29
CA ARG A 278 12.09 13.86 2.22
C ARG A 278 10.76 13.77 2.94
N LEU A 279 9.75 13.33 2.20
CA LEU A 279 8.43 13.04 2.71
C LEU A 279 8.28 11.51 2.77
N THR A 280 7.46 11.02 3.69
CA THR A 280 7.12 9.59 3.78
C THR A 280 5.62 9.43 3.62
N CYS A 281 5.20 8.80 2.53
CA CYS A 281 3.86 8.27 2.44
C CYS A 281 3.78 7.05 3.36
N GLU A 282 3.39 7.25 4.61
CA GLU A 282 3.01 6.14 5.48
C GLU A 282 1.66 5.58 5.01
N PRO A 283 1.45 4.25 4.99
CA PRO A 283 0.23 3.67 4.39
C PRO A 283 -1.08 3.91 5.16
N LEU A 284 -1.08 4.75 6.21
CA LEU A 284 -2.09 4.75 7.27
C LEU A 284 -2.49 6.14 7.81
N THR A 285 -2.10 7.23 7.15
CA THR A 285 -2.45 8.59 7.60
C THR A 285 -3.04 9.44 6.47
N VAL A 286 -4.37 9.64 6.56
CA VAL A 286 -5.25 10.69 6.01
C VAL A 286 -4.96 11.24 4.60
N ASP A 287 -6.01 11.38 3.78
CA ASP A 287 -5.93 11.92 2.43
C ASP A 287 -5.06 13.18 2.31
N GLY A 288 -4.07 13.12 1.42
CA GLY A 288 -3.22 14.27 1.07
C GLY A 288 -2.07 14.59 2.04
N TRP A 289 -1.89 13.90 3.16
CA TRP A 289 -0.90 14.27 4.20
C TRP A 289 0.52 14.63 3.70
N PRO A 290 1.20 13.86 2.82
CA PRO A 290 2.53 14.23 2.32
C PRO A 290 2.54 15.49 1.45
N ILE A 291 1.39 15.89 0.91
CA ILE A 291 1.22 17.10 0.10
C ILE A 291 0.96 18.31 1.01
N ALA A 292 0.18 18.16 2.08
CA ALA A 292 0.02 19.18 3.13
C ALA A 292 1.39 19.56 3.73
N GLU A 293 2.15 18.57 4.20
CA GLU A 293 3.50 18.75 4.77
C GLU A 293 4.47 19.42 3.76
N LEU A 294 4.35 19.09 2.46
CA LEU A 294 5.12 19.75 1.40
C LEU A 294 4.73 21.22 1.23
N ILE A 295 3.44 21.53 1.27
CA ILE A 295 2.92 22.90 1.14
C ILE A 295 3.41 23.74 2.31
N GLU A 296 3.23 23.27 3.54
CA GLU A 296 3.73 23.91 4.77
C GLU A 296 5.24 24.14 4.71
N CYS A 297 6.03 23.12 4.37
CA CYS A 297 7.48 23.21 4.22
C CYS A 297 7.95 24.23 3.16
N VAL A 298 7.19 24.40 2.08
CA VAL A 298 7.53 25.31 0.97
C VAL A 298 7.07 26.74 1.27
N ALA A 299 5.90 26.89 1.88
CA ALA A 299 5.31 28.16 2.29
C ALA A 299 5.98 28.75 3.56
N GLY A 300 6.56 27.89 4.41
CA GLY A 300 7.11 28.27 5.71
C GLY A 300 6.04 28.42 6.79
N LEU A 301 4.96 27.63 6.71
CA LEU A 301 3.91 27.55 7.71
C LEU A 301 4.34 26.62 8.85
N THR A 302 3.76 26.81 10.03
CA THR A 302 4.04 26.04 11.25
C THR A 302 2.81 25.31 11.79
N GLY A 303 1.61 25.66 11.34
CA GLY A 303 0.33 25.12 11.83
C GLY A 303 -0.26 25.91 13.00
N ASP A 304 0.51 26.83 13.60
CA ASP A 304 0.06 27.76 14.64
C ASP A 304 -0.55 29.05 14.06
N GLU A 305 -0.47 29.26 12.74
CA GLU A 305 -1.02 30.44 12.06
C GLU A 305 -2.56 30.42 11.97
N SER A 306 -3.18 31.59 11.89
CA SER A 306 -4.61 31.66 11.52
C SER A 306 -4.83 31.27 10.06
N SER A 307 -6.00 30.73 9.71
CA SER A 307 -6.35 30.43 8.31
C SER A 307 -6.21 31.64 7.38
N GLU A 308 -6.48 32.85 7.88
CA GLU A 308 -6.33 34.10 7.13
C GLU A 308 -4.85 34.41 6.83
N ASP A 309 -3.97 34.27 7.84
CA ASP A 309 -2.53 34.45 7.68
C ASP A 309 -1.91 33.38 6.76
N ALA A 310 -2.29 32.11 6.94
CA ALA A 310 -1.81 31.00 6.12
C ALA A 310 -2.25 31.16 4.65
N ARG A 311 -3.49 31.57 4.40
CA ARG A 311 -3.99 31.89 3.06
C ARG A 311 -3.21 33.06 2.44
N ALA A 312 -2.91 34.12 3.20
CA ALA A 312 -2.12 35.26 2.73
C ALA A 312 -0.64 34.91 2.48
N VAL A 313 -0.08 33.85 3.11
CA VAL A 313 1.22 33.28 2.71
C VAL A 313 1.12 32.58 1.36
N LEU A 314 0.12 31.71 1.16
CA LEU A 314 -0.07 30.99 -0.09
C LEU A 314 -0.38 31.93 -1.27
N GLU A 315 -1.21 32.96 -1.08
CA GLU A 315 -1.54 33.96 -2.10
C GLU A 315 -0.28 34.67 -2.62
N ARG A 316 0.62 35.10 -1.73
CA ARG A 316 1.92 35.67 -2.10
C ARG A 316 2.81 34.67 -2.84
N LEU A 317 2.72 33.39 -2.51
CA LEU A 317 3.51 32.34 -3.14
C LEU A 317 3.05 32.04 -4.57
N VAL A 318 1.74 32.08 -4.85
CA VAL A 318 1.17 31.72 -6.16
C VAL A 318 0.73 32.89 -7.03
N GLY A 319 0.60 34.11 -6.50
CA GLY A 319 0.08 35.29 -7.23
C GLY A 319 0.91 35.77 -8.42
N HIS A 320 2.10 35.18 -8.65
CA HIS A 320 2.91 35.40 -9.85
C HIS A 320 2.57 34.43 -11.00
N LEU A 321 1.70 33.45 -10.77
CA LEU A 321 1.28 32.44 -11.74
C LEU A 321 0.02 32.88 -12.51
N PRO A 322 -0.12 32.52 -13.79
CA PRO A 322 -1.26 32.93 -14.62
C PRO A 322 -2.61 32.34 -14.18
N ASP A 323 -2.61 31.24 -13.41
CA ASP A 323 -3.79 30.61 -12.80
C ASP A 323 -3.76 30.73 -11.25
N GLY A 324 -3.14 31.79 -10.71
CA GLY A 324 -2.83 31.95 -9.28
C GLY A 324 -3.98 31.61 -8.34
N ASP A 325 -5.17 32.18 -8.57
CA ASP A 325 -6.37 31.98 -7.74
C ASP A 325 -6.80 30.51 -7.66
N ARG A 326 -6.83 29.81 -8.80
CA ARG A 326 -7.19 28.38 -8.87
C ARG A 326 -6.13 27.49 -8.23
N VAL A 327 -4.86 27.92 -8.23
CA VAL A 327 -3.78 27.22 -7.51
C VAL A 327 -3.94 27.47 -6.01
N LEU A 328 -4.24 28.71 -5.59
CA LEU A 328 -4.48 29.07 -4.19
C LEU A 328 -5.59 28.22 -3.57
N GLU A 329 -6.76 28.14 -4.20
CA GLU A 329 -7.89 27.31 -3.74
C GLU A 329 -7.47 25.85 -3.52
N ARG A 330 -6.71 25.28 -4.47
CA ARG A 330 -6.25 23.88 -4.37
C ARG A 330 -5.21 23.68 -3.27
N LEU A 331 -4.28 24.61 -3.08
CA LEU A 331 -3.28 24.51 -2.02
C LEU A 331 -3.91 24.72 -0.64
N ALA A 332 -4.87 25.65 -0.50
CA ALA A 332 -5.58 25.89 0.75
C ALA A 332 -6.42 24.68 1.18
N HIS A 333 -7.13 24.03 0.24
CA HIS A 333 -7.82 22.76 0.49
C HIS A 333 -6.86 21.63 0.85
N LEU A 334 -5.74 21.47 0.12
CA LEU A 334 -4.78 20.38 0.38
C LEU A 334 -3.97 20.56 1.67
N ALA A 335 -3.96 21.76 2.25
CA ALA A 335 -3.35 22.07 3.54
C ALA A 335 -4.39 22.31 4.65
N SER A 336 -5.66 21.99 4.42
CA SER A 336 -6.77 22.15 5.39
C SER A 336 -6.91 23.56 6.00
N ILE A 337 -6.50 24.59 5.26
CA ILE A 337 -6.54 26.00 5.68
C ILE A 337 -7.97 26.55 5.60
N ASP A 338 -8.68 26.19 4.53
CA ASP A 338 -10.11 26.43 4.36
C ASP A 338 -10.85 25.28 5.07
N GLY A 339 -11.14 25.44 6.36
CA GLY A 339 -11.78 24.41 7.18
C GLY A 339 -13.27 24.20 6.88
N ASP A 340 -13.73 22.97 7.11
CA ASP A 340 -15.15 22.59 7.29
C ASP A 340 -15.60 22.81 8.75
#